data_AF-A0A0F8XU13-F1
#
_entry.id   AF-A0A0F8XU13-F1
#
_cell.length_a   1.000
_cell.length_b   1.000
_cell.length_c   1.000
_cell.angle_alpha   90.00
_cell.angle_beta   90.00
_cell.angle_gamma   90.00
#
_symmetry.space_group_name_H-M   'P 1'
#
loop_
_entity.id
_entity.type
_entity.pdbx_description
1 polymer ?
#
loop_
_entity_poly.entity_id
_entity_poly.type
_entity_poly.pdbx_seq_one_letter_code
_entity_poly.pdbx_strand_id
1 'polypeptide(L)'
;VYDKFVEGFTNAVSNMTLADPLKEDTFIGPMSSKAAAVNLQAQLDSAIQAGATVLVEGGMDKDKPGAWFKPAVLTDVTESMDVYREELFGPVAVVYKANDIDHAIKIANDRRTQWIADGERFNKTPIITYRVDYGWRKVEK
;
A
#
# COMPACT_ATOMS: atom_id res chain seq x y z
N VAL A 1 2.03 0.38 19.36
CA VAL A 1 2.70 1.07 18.22
C VAL A 1 1.85 1.11 16.97
N TYR A 2 0.99 0.11 16.74
CA TYR A 2 0.15 0.04 15.54
C TYR A 2 -0.59 1.35 15.29
N ASP A 3 -1.34 1.86 16.26
CA ASP A 3 -2.13 3.09 16.09
C ASP A 3 -1.26 4.30 15.74
N LYS A 4 -0.15 4.50 16.47
CA LYS A 4 0.81 5.58 16.19
C LYS A 4 1.47 5.48 14.82
N PHE A 5 1.79 4.27 14.37
CA PHE A 5 2.34 4.04 13.05
C PHE A 5 1.30 4.33 11.98
N VAL A 6 0.10 3.78 12.12
CA VAL A 6 -1.00 3.95 11.18
C VAL A 6 -1.30 5.43 11.03
N GLU A 7 -1.43 6.17 12.13
CA GLU A 7 -1.62 7.62 12.12
C GLU A 7 -0.49 8.36 11.39
N GLY A 8 0.78 8.07 11.72
CA GLY A 8 1.92 8.72 11.06
C GLY A 8 2.01 8.38 9.57
N PHE A 9 1.72 7.13 9.22
CA PHE A 9 1.76 6.62 7.85
C PHE A 9 0.62 7.21 7.01
N THR A 10 -0.62 7.20 7.51
CA THR A 10 -1.76 7.77 6.79
C THR A 10 -1.59 9.27 6.60
N ASN A 11 -1.07 9.98 7.61
CA ASN A 11 -0.73 11.41 7.48
C ASN A 11 0.35 11.66 6.41
N ALA A 12 1.38 10.82 6.33
CA ALA A 12 2.40 10.96 5.29
C ALA A 12 1.80 10.71 3.89
N VAL A 13 0.99 9.65 3.74
CA VAL A 13 0.37 9.28 2.46
C VAL A 13 -0.66 10.31 2.01
N SER A 14 -1.48 10.85 2.92
CA SER A 14 -2.51 11.85 2.59
C SER A 14 -1.93 13.18 2.10
N ASN A 15 -0.68 13.49 2.46
CA ASN A 15 0.02 14.69 2.00
C ASN A 15 0.78 14.48 0.68
N MET A 16 0.81 13.26 0.12
CA MET A 16 1.45 12.99 -1.15
C MET A 16 0.65 13.59 -2.31
N THR A 17 1.34 14.29 -3.20
CA THR A 17 0.72 14.94 -4.36
C THR A 17 1.19 14.30 -5.64
N LEU A 18 0.24 14.08 -6.57
CA LEU A 18 0.55 13.64 -7.93
C LEU A 18 1.32 14.75 -8.66
N ALA A 19 2.55 14.44 -9.09
CA ALA A 19 3.41 15.43 -9.73
C ALA A 19 4.06 14.87 -11.01
N ASP A 20 4.60 15.78 -11.81
CA ASP A 20 5.25 15.47 -13.09
C ASP A 20 6.47 14.58 -12.85
N PRO A 21 6.55 13.37 -13.44
CA PRO A 21 7.66 12.44 -13.19
C PRO A 21 9.03 12.96 -13.60
N LEU A 22 9.10 14.06 -14.38
CA LEU A 22 10.36 14.71 -14.76
C LEU A 22 10.86 15.74 -13.74
N LYS A 23 10.07 16.09 -12.72
CA LYS A 23 10.50 16.96 -11.62
C LYS A 23 11.21 16.15 -10.53
N GLU A 24 12.30 16.72 -10.00
CA GLU A 24 13.13 16.05 -8.99
C GLU A 24 12.40 15.76 -7.67
N ASP A 25 11.45 16.63 -7.29
CA ASP A 25 10.66 16.48 -6.05
C ASP A 25 9.40 15.61 -6.22
N THR A 26 9.24 14.92 -7.36
CA THR A 26 8.04 14.10 -7.60
C THR A 26 8.14 12.76 -6.87
N PHE A 27 7.29 12.62 -5.86
CA PHE A 27 7.15 11.37 -5.11
C PHE A 27 6.18 10.38 -5.78
N ILE A 28 5.11 10.89 -6.41
CA ILE A 28 4.07 10.07 -7.03
C ILE A 28 3.85 10.53 -8.49
N GLY A 29 4.40 9.74 -9.41
CA GLY A 29 4.16 9.86 -10.85
C GLY A 29 2.96 9.03 -11.33
N PRO A 30 2.67 9.03 -12.65
CA PRO A 30 1.62 8.19 -13.21
C PRO A 30 2.02 6.70 -13.16
N MET A 31 1.02 5.83 -13.15
CA MET A 31 1.16 4.39 -13.38
C MET A 31 1.76 4.11 -14.76
N SER A 32 2.32 2.92 -14.94
CA SER A 32 2.98 2.49 -16.19
C SER A 32 2.04 2.52 -17.41
N SER A 33 0.74 2.28 -17.21
CA SER A 33 -0.27 2.33 -18.26
C SER A 33 -1.67 2.56 -17.69
N LYS A 34 -2.59 3.02 -18.55
CA LYS A 34 -4.02 3.15 -18.18
C LYS A 34 -4.63 1.81 -17.78
N ALA A 35 -4.24 0.72 -18.46
CA ALA A 35 -4.71 -0.61 -18.13
C ALA A 35 -4.28 -1.02 -16.70
N ALA A 36 -3.04 -0.72 -16.31
CA ALA A 36 -2.56 -0.95 -14.95
C ALA A 36 -3.36 -0.13 -13.92
N ALA A 37 -3.64 1.14 -14.21
CA ALA A 37 -4.47 1.98 -13.33
C ALA A 37 -5.91 1.48 -13.19
N VAL A 38 -6.53 1.01 -14.28
CA VAL A 38 -7.88 0.42 -14.27
C VAL A 38 -7.92 -0.89 -13.48
N ASN A 39 -6.92 -1.76 -13.68
CA ASN A 39 -6.82 -3.01 -12.93
C ASN A 39 -6.67 -2.72 -11.43
N LEU A 40 -5.77 -1.81 -11.06
CA LEU A 40 -5.58 -1.41 -9.67
C LEU A 40 -6.86 -0.81 -9.06
N GLN A 41 -7.61 0.00 -9.83
CA GLN A 41 -8.90 0.52 -9.36
C GLN A 41 -9.87 -0.62 -9.06
N ALA A 42 -9.95 -1.64 -9.93
CA ALA A 42 -10.82 -2.79 -9.71
C ALA A 42 -10.43 -3.58 -8.46
N GLN A 43 -9.12 -3.75 -8.19
CA GLN A 43 -8.62 -4.39 -6.97
C GLN A 43 -8.98 -3.59 -5.71
N LEU A 44 -8.81 -2.26 -5.76
CA LEU A 44 -9.19 -1.36 -4.68
C LEU A 44 -10.71 -1.41 -4.41
N ASP A 45 -11.52 -1.33 -5.47
CA ASP A 45 -12.98 -1.39 -5.35
C ASP A 45 -13.45 -2.73 -4.78
N SER A 46 -12.84 -3.84 -5.20
CA SER A 46 -13.12 -5.18 -4.67
C SER A 46 -12.78 -5.30 -3.19
N ALA A 47 -11.62 -4.76 -2.77
CA ALA A 47 -11.22 -4.73 -1.36
C ALA A 47 -12.23 -3.98 -0.49
N ILE A 48 -12.67 -2.80 -0.94
CA ILE A 48 -13.66 -1.98 -0.23
C ILE A 48 -15.00 -2.71 -0.14
N GLN A 49 -15.46 -3.32 -1.24
CA GLN A 49 -16.70 -4.12 -1.26
C GLN A 49 -16.63 -5.35 -0.35
N ALA A 50 -15.44 -5.95 -0.22
CA ALA A 50 -15.21 -7.08 0.68
C ALA A 50 -15.10 -6.69 2.16
N GLY A 51 -15.11 -5.39 2.48
CA GLY A 51 -15.14 -4.87 3.85
C GLY A 51 -13.79 -4.37 4.38
N ALA A 52 -12.81 -4.11 3.53
CA ALA A 52 -11.57 -3.44 3.95
C ALA A 52 -11.87 -2.00 4.43
N THR A 53 -11.18 -1.58 5.49
CA THR A 53 -11.28 -0.22 6.02
C THR A 53 -10.37 0.72 5.24
N VAL A 54 -10.92 1.79 4.68
CA VAL A 54 -10.14 2.84 4.00
C VAL A 54 -9.72 3.93 4.98
N LEU A 55 -8.41 4.12 5.15
CA LEU A 55 -7.85 5.17 6.01
C LEU A 55 -7.37 6.39 5.22
N VAL A 56 -7.00 6.20 3.95
CA VAL A 56 -6.72 7.28 3.01
C VAL A 56 -7.44 6.95 1.71
N GLU A 57 -8.36 7.82 1.31
CA GLU A 57 -9.10 7.72 0.06
C GLU A 57 -8.17 8.03 -1.12
N GLY A 58 -8.04 7.06 -2.02
CA GLY A 58 -7.24 7.16 -3.24
C GLY A 58 -8.03 6.71 -4.47
N GLY A 59 -7.32 6.31 -5.52
CA GLY A 59 -7.96 5.83 -6.75
C GLY A 59 -7.50 6.56 -8.00
N MET A 60 -7.95 6.06 -9.15
CA MET A 60 -7.64 6.62 -10.45
C MET A 60 -8.20 8.05 -10.56
N ASP A 61 -7.35 8.99 -10.95
CA ASP A 61 -7.74 10.38 -11.21
C ASP A 61 -8.35 10.47 -12.63
N LYS A 62 -9.68 10.38 -12.69
CA LYS A 62 -10.44 10.38 -13.96
C LYS A 62 -10.46 11.74 -14.65
N ASP A 63 -10.14 12.80 -13.93
CA ASP A 63 -10.16 14.18 -14.45
C ASP A 63 -8.84 14.54 -15.15
N LYS A 64 -7.78 13.75 -14.95
CA LYS A 64 -6.48 13.94 -15.61
C LYS A 64 -6.26 12.97 -16.77
N PRO A 65 -5.83 13.45 -17.95
CA PRO A 65 -5.38 12.56 -19.02
C PRO A 65 -4.10 11.84 -18.58
N GLY A 66 -4.11 10.51 -18.69
CA GLY A 66 -2.96 9.66 -18.36
C GLY A 66 -3.38 8.48 -17.50
N ALA A 67 -2.42 7.91 -16.78
CA ALA A 67 -2.61 6.79 -15.87
C ALA A 67 -2.37 7.24 -14.42
N TRP A 68 -3.04 8.30 -14.00
CA TRP A 68 -2.83 8.91 -12.70
C TRP A 68 -3.64 8.17 -11.63
N PHE A 69 -3.00 7.85 -10.50
CA PHE A 69 -3.63 7.12 -9.40
C PHE A 69 -3.19 7.72 -8.07
N LYS A 70 -4.15 8.22 -7.30
CA LYS A 70 -3.94 8.78 -5.96
C LYS A 70 -3.68 7.66 -4.95
N PRO A 71 -2.71 7.83 -4.04
CA PRO A 71 -2.44 6.81 -3.05
C PRO A 71 -3.63 6.49 -2.15
N ALA A 72 -3.78 5.21 -1.80
CA ALA A 72 -4.80 4.74 -0.85
C ALA A 72 -4.15 3.91 0.26
N VAL A 73 -4.77 3.91 1.44
CA VAL A 73 -4.36 3.06 2.56
C VAL A 73 -5.54 2.24 3.04
N LEU A 74 -5.38 0.93 3.03
CA LEU A 74 -6.35 -0.06 3.50
C LEU A 74 -5.88 -0.70 4.80
N THR A 75 -6.84 -1.00 5.66
CA THR A 75 -6.68 -1.78 6.90
C THR A 75 -7.79 -2.80 7.02
N ASP A 76 -7.72 -3.65 8.05
CA ASP A 76 -8.71 -4.69 8.33
C ASP A 76 -8.92 -5.68 7.17
N VAL A 77 -7.89 -5.84 6.33
CA VAL A 77 -7.88 -6.85 5.28
C VAL A 77 -7.71 -8.25 5.88
N THR A 78 -8.61 -9.16 5.53
CA THR A 78 -8.61 -10.55 6.02
C THR A 78 -8.24 -11.54 4.92
N GLU A 79 -7.89 -12.77 5.29
CA GLU A 79 -7.53 -13.86 4.36
C GLU A 79 -8.61 -14.21 3.33
N SER A 80 -9.87 -13.84 3.59
CA SER A 80 -11.01 -14.05 2.68
C SER A 80 -11.14 -12.99 1.60
N MET A 81 -10.40 -11.88 1.69
CA MET A 81 -10.41 -10.82 0.68
C MET A 81 -9.34 -11.10 -0.37
N ASP A 82 -9.67 -10.93 -1.66
CA ASP A 82 -8.71 -11.18 -2.75
C ASP A 82 -7.44 -10.33 -2.61
N VAL A 83 -7.59 -9.08 -2.20
CA VAL A 83 -6.49 -8.13 -1.94
C VAL A 83 -5.46 -8.64 -0.93
N TYR A 84 -5.80 -9.63 -0.09
CA TYR A 84 -4.85 -10.28 0.81
C TYR A 84 -3.76 -11.06 0.08
N ARG A 85 -4.07 -11.63 -1.10
CA ARG A 85 -3.18 -12.49 -1.90
C ARG A 85 -2.80 -11.89 -3.25
N GLU A 86 -3.41 -10.78 -3.62
CA GLU A 86 -3.11 -10.06 -4.85
C GLU A 86 -1.88 -9.18 -4.74
N GLU A 87 -1.26 -8.92 -5.88
CA GLU A 87 -0.24 -7.88 -6.06
C GLU A 87 -0.89 -6.66 -6.70
N LEU A 88 -0.74 -5.50 -6.06
CA LEU A 88 -1.46 -4.27 -6.44
C LEU A 88 -0.66 -3.45 -7.45
N PHE A 89 0.67 -3.57 -7.47
CA PHE A 89 1.54 -2.90 -8.46
C PHE A 89 1.28 -1.39 -8.61
N GLY A 90 0.94 -0.71 -7.52
CA GLY A 90 0.74 0.74 -7.51
C GLY A 90 0.51 1.29 -6.11
N PRO A 91 0.06 2.55 -6.01
CA PRO A 91 0.06 3.31 -4.75
C PRO A 91 -1.06 2.93 -3.78
N VAL A 92 -1.37 1.64 -3.62
CA VAL A 92 -2.32 1.18 -2.61
C VAL A 92 -1.56 0.39 -1.56
N ALA A 93 -1.52 0.92 -0.35
CA ALA A 93 -0.89 0.26 0.79
C ALA A 93 -1.94 -0.52 1.60
N VAL A 94 -1.59 -1.72 2.04
CA VAL A 94 -2.39 -2.49 3.00
C VAL A 94 -1.59 -2.65 4.28
N VAL A 95 -2.15 -2.23 5.42
CA VAL A 95 -1.50 -2.29 6.73
C VAL A 95 -2.14 -3.38 7.59
N TYR A 96 -1.33 -4.35 7.99
CA TYR A 96 -1.77 -5.48 8.82
C TYR A 96 -1.35 -5.30 10.27
N LYS A 97 -2.21 -5.76 11.19
CA LYS A 97 -1.91 -5.83 12.61
C LYS A 97 -1.50 -7.26 12.99
N ALA A 98 -0.26 -7.44 13.42
CA ALA A 98 0.21 -8.69 14.00
C ALA A 98 0.24 -8.61 15.54
N ASN A 99 0.01 -9.75 16.18
CA ASN A 99 0.03 -9.86 17.65
C ASN A 99 1.46 -10.06 18.19
N ASP A 100 2.29 -10.74 17.40
CA ASP A 100 3.68 -11.07 17.71
C ASP A 100 4.46 -11.31 16.41
N ILE A 101 5.74 -11.67 16.55
CA ILE A 101 6.65 -11.94 15.44
C ILE A 101 6.21 -13.13 14.61
N ASP A 102 5.80 -14.22 15.25
CA ASP A 102 5.42 -15.44 14.54
C ASP A 102 4.15 -15.22 13.72
N HIS A 103 3.19 -14.47 14.25
CA HIS A 103 2.00 -14.04 13.52
C HIS A 103 2.36 -13.15 12.32
N ALA A 104 3.29 -12.21 12.49
CA ALA A 104 3.74 -11.36 11.38
C ALA A 104 4.44 -12.15 10.27
N ILE A 105 5.29 -13.12 10.65
CA ILE A 105 5.94 -14.04 9.72
C ILE A 105 4.90 -14.88 8.98
N LYS A 106 3.87 -15.37 9.68
CA LYS A 106 2.77 -16.11 9.08
C LYS A 106 2.01 -15.25 8.06
N ILE A 107 1.64 -14.02 8.42
CA ILE A 107 0.96 -13.08 7.51
C ILE A 107 1.83 -12.79 6.28
N ALA A 108 3.14 -12.63 6.45
CA ALA A 108 4.06 -12.36 5.36
C ALA A 108 4.24 -13.57 4.42
N ASN A 109 4.29 -14.79 4.96
CA ASN A 109 4.53 -16.02 4.21
C ASN A 109 3.26 -16.65 3.60
N ASP A 110 2.06 -16.33 4.10
CA ASP A 110 0.78 -16.83 3.57
C ASP A 110 0.33 -16.05 2.31
N ARG A 111 1.27 -15.51 1.53
CA ARG A 111 0.98 -14.77 0.30
C ARG A 111 1.65 -15.43 -0.89
N ARG A 112 0.96 -15.34 -2.03
CA ARG A 112 1.31 -16.01 -3.30
C ARG A 112 2.63 -15.48 -3.89
N THR A 113 3.13 -14.33 -3.42
CA THR A 113 4.41 -13.73 -3.81
C THR A 113 5.25 -13.44 -2.57
N GLN A 114 6.55 -13.69 -2.67
CA GLN A 114 7.45 -13.81 -1.52
C GLN A 114 8.52 -12.71 -1.56
N TRP A 115 8.25 -11.45 -1.14
CA TRP A 115 9.32 -10.45 -0.99
C TRP A 115 9.09 -9.37 0.10
N ILE A 116 10.20 -9.11 0.82
CA ILE A 116 10.62 -8.07 1.79
C ILE A 116 9.72 -7.77 3.01
N ALA A 117 10.11 -8.34 4.16
CA ALA A 117 9.88 -7.75 5.47
C ALA A 117 11.09 -6.86 5.82
N ASP A 118 10.88 -5.58 6.13
CA ASP A 118 11.96 -4.72 6.64
C ASP A 118 12.26 -5.11 8.10
N GLY A 119 13.48 -5.60 8.33
CA GLY A 119 13.85 -6.44 9.46
C GLY A 119 14.65 -5.75 10.57
N GLU A 120 14.71 -4.43 10.61
CA GLU A 120 15.62 -3.76 11.57
C GLU A 120 14.88 -2.96 12.65
N ARG A 121 14.33 -3.68 13.65
CA ARG A 121 14.31 -3.36 15.10
C ARG A 121 13.29 -4.23 15.84
N PHE A 122 13.72 -5.42 16.26
CA PHE A 122 12.85 -6.41 16.91
C PHE A 122 13.01 -6.42 18.44
N ASN A 123 12.11 -5.75 19.16
CA ASN A 123 11.81 -6.12 20.55
C ASN A 123 10.36 -5.76 20.94
N LYS A 124 9.61 -6.78 21.39
CA LYS A 124 8.29 -6.76 22.08
C LYS A 124 7.27 -5.69 21.65
N THR A 125 7.09 -5.52 20.36
CA THR A 125 6.27 -4.46 19.77
C THR A 125 5.38 -5.05 18.67
N PRO A 126 4.08 -4.68 18.55
CA PRO A 126 3.24 -5.10 17.44
C PRO A 126 3.95 -4.87 16.11
N ILE A 127 4.15 -5.93 15.33
CA ILE A 127 4.81 -5.83 14.05
C ILE A 127 3.81 -5.34 13.02
N ILE A 128 4.24 -4.35 12.25
CA ILE A 128 3.45 -3.75 11.19
C ILE A 128 4.05 -4.20 9.87
N THR A 129 3.31 -5.02 9.14
CA THR A 129 3.63 -5.40 7.77
C THR A 129 2.82 -4.49 6.86
N TYR A 130 3.49 -3.68 6.05
CA TYR A 130 2.85 -2.87 5.01
C TYR A 130 3.50 -3.17 3.67
N ARG A 131 2.69 -3.16 2.61
CA ARG A 131 3.14 -3.36 1.24
C ARG A 131 2.99 -2.07 0.47
N VAL A 132 4.04 -1.65 -0.21
CA VAL A 132 4.03 -0.53 -1.16
C VAL A 132 4.79 -1.01 -2.39
N ASP A 133 4.07 -1.42 -3.43
CA ASP A 133 4.68 -1.89 -4.69
C ASP A 133 5.05 -0.67 -5.55
N TYR A 134 6.14 0.02 -5.18
CA TYR A 134 6.74 1.07 -6.01
C TYR A 134 8.01 0.56 -6.67
N GLY A 135 8.14 0.80 -7.97
CA GLY A 135 9.33 0.51 -8.74
C GLY A 135 10.59 1.07 -8.06
N TRP A 136 11.66 0.27 -8.08
CA TRP A 136 12.92 0.50 -7.40
C TRP A 136 13.46 1.92 -7.55
N ARG A 137 13.57 2.65 -6.44
CA ARG A 137 14.61 3.65 -6.23
C ARG A 137 15.18 3.54 -4.81
N LYS A 138 16.50 3.46 -4.75
CA LYS A 138 17.31 3.44 -3.52
C LYS A 138 17.09 4.75 -2.78
N VAL A 139 16.56 4.70 -1.56
CA VAL A 139 16.61 5.84 -0.63
C VAL A 139 17.78 5.59 0.30
N GLU A 140 18.93 6.18 -0.02
CA GLU A 140 20.03 6.29 0.94
C GLU A 140 19.71 7.43 1.91
N LYS A 141 19.97 7.19 3.19
CA LYS A 141 20.13 8.26 4.19
C LYS A 141 21.55 8.81 4.11
#